data_AF-A0A8B6M6Q4-F1
#
_entry.id   AF-A0A8B6M6Q4-F1
#
_cell.length_a   1.000
_cell.length_b   1.000
_cell.length_c   1.000
_cell.angle_alpha   90.00
_cell.angle_beta   90.00
_cell.angle_gamma   90.00
#
_symmetry.space_group_name_H-M   'P 1'
#
loop_
_entity.id
_entity.type
_entity.pdbx_description
1 polymer ?
#
loop_
_entity_poly.entity_id
_entity_poly.type
_entity_poly.pdbx_seq_one_letter_code
_entity_poly.pdbx_strand_id
1 'polypeptide(L)'
;MIRSLFRTTWVAAALALAPSLAFAHTGVGDTHGFVQGFLHPVTGIDHVLAMATVGVFAWQLGGRALWLVPASFVIVMALGGAIGMAGVGLPFVEFGIALSVIVLGAMVALGVKAPLAAAVGLVGLFAIFHGHAHGAEMPENAAGLAYGLGFVLATALLHLAGVGLGFATGRLGDTKGPVWLRGAGAAVCISGFALALGAL
;
A
#
# COMPACT_ATOMS: atom_id res chain seq x y z
N MET A 1 -39.81 -31.42 -26.06
CA MET A 1 -39.70 -29.94 -26.02
C MET A 1 -39.94 -29.36 -24.62
N ILE A 2 -41.02 -29.72 -23.93
CA ILE A 2 -41.41 -29.19 -22.60
C ILE A 2 -40.34 -29.38 -21.50
N ARG A 3 -39.66 -30.53 -21.43
CA ARG A 3 -38.59 -30.79 -20.44
C ARG A 3 -37.36 -29.88 -20.59
N SER A 4 -37.08 -29.40 -21.80
CA SER A 4 -35.96 -28.48 -22.07
C SER A 4 -36.28 -27.10 -21.54
N LEU A 5 -37.50 -26.62 -21.79
CA LEU A 5 -37.97 -25.30 -21.35
C LEU A 5 -37.96 -25.17 -19.82
N PHE A 6 -38.43 -26.20 -19.11
CA PHE A 6 -38.37 -26.26 -17.64
C PHE A 6 -36.92 -26.24 -17.12
N ARG A 7 -35.99 -26.92 -17.79
CA ARG A 7 -34.58 -26.92 -17.37
C ARG A 7 -33.93 -25.54 -17.55
N THR A 8 -34.27 -24.83 -18.63
CA THR A 8 -33.75 -23.48 -18.90
C THR A 8 -34.31 -22.44 -17.92
N THR A 9 -35.59 -22.56 -17.52
CA THR A 9 -36.19 -21.64 -16.54
C THR A 9 -35.64 -21.82 -15.13
N TRP A 10 -35.37 -23.05 -14.69
CA TRP A 10 -34.74 -23.30 -13.39
C TRP A 10 -33.28 -22.80 -13.34
N VAL A 11 -32.52 -22.96 -14.42
CA VAL A 11 -31.16 -22.42 -14.53
C VAL A 11 -31.17 -20.89 -14.55
N ALA A 12 -32.11 -20.27 -15.27
CA ALA A 12 -32.27 -18.81 -15.27
C ALA A 12 -32.69 -18.27 -13.90
N ALA A 13 -33.58 -18.96 -13.18
CA ALA A 13 -33.97 -18.60 -11.82
C ALA A 13 -32.80 -18.76 -10.82
N ALA A 14 -31.98 -19.80 -10.97
CA ALA A 14 -30.77 -19.99 -10.17
C ALA A 14 -29.71 -18.92 -10.45
N LEU A 15 -29.51 -18.53 -11.71
CA LEU A 15 -28.62 -17.41 -12.07
C LEU A 15 -29.16 -16.06 -11.59
N ALA A 16 -30.48 -15.86 -11.59
CA ALA A 16 -31.10 -14.62 -11.09
C ALA A 16 -31.00 -14.48 -9.55
N LEU A 17 -30.81 -15.59 -8.83
CA LEU A 17 -30.57 -15.63 -7.37
C LEU A 17 -29.08 -15.66 -7.00
N ALA A 18 -28.16 -15.79 -7.97
CA ALA A 18 -26.72 -15.70 -7.70
C ALA A 18 -26.29 -14.33 -7.12
N PRO A 19 -26.86 -13.18 -7.55
CA PRO A 19 -26.57 -11.89 -6.94
C PRO A 19 -26.99 -11.83 -5.46
N SER A 20 -28.13 -12.41 -5.07
CA SER A 20 -28.58 -12.37 -3.67
C SER A 20 -27.71 -13.23 -2.74
N LEU A 21 -27.08 -14.30 -3.24
CA LEU A 21 -26.05 -15.05 -2.51
C LEU A 21 -24.72 -14.28 -2.40
N ALA A 22 -24.36 -13.48 -3.41
CA ALA A 22 -23.22 -12.55 -3.33
C ALA A 22 -23.49 -11.40 -2.32
N PHE A 23 -24.73 -10.94 -2.22
CA PHE A 23 -25.14 -9.94 -1.22
C PHE A 23 -25.27 -10.51 0.22
N ALA A 24 -25.49 -11.82 0.39
CA ALA A 24 -25.51 -12.46 1.72
C ALA A 24 -24.12 -12.57 2.37
N HIS A 25 -23.04 -12.37 1.59
CA HIS A 25 -21.65 -12.23 2.04
C HIS A 25 -21.17 -10.77 2.07
N THR A 26 -22.09 -9.79 2.01
CA THR A 26 -21.72 -8.42 2.39
C THR A 26 -21.47 -8.42 3.90
N GLY A 27 -20.22 -8.68 4.27
CA GLY A 27 -19.76 -8.89 5.63
C GLY A 27 -19.91 -7.63 6.46
N VAL A 28 -21.09 -7.45 7.05
CA VAL A 28 -21.32 -6.42 8.05
C VAL A 28 -20.74 -6.94 9.36
N GLY A 29 -19.52 -6.52 9.70
CA GLY A 29 -18.85 -6.86 10.96
C GLY A 29 -17.37 -6.46 11.00
N ASP A 30 -16.85 -6.23 12.21
CA ASP A 30 -15.48 -5.72 12.45
C ASP A 30 -14.39 -6.61 11.84
N THR A 31 -14.59 -7.93 11.81
CA THR A 31 -13.63 -8.88 11.20
C THR A 31 -13.49 -8.70 9.69
N HIS A 32 -14.56 -8.32 9.00
CA HIS A 32 -14.51 -8.06 7.56
C HIS A 32 -13.84 -6.72 7.27
N GLY A 33 -14.13 -5.68 8.08
CA GLY A 33 -13.44 -4.40 8.01
C GLY A 33 -11.93 -4.54 8.14
N PHE A 34 -11.47 -5.30 9.15
CA PHE A 34 -10.05 -5.59 9.34
C PHE A 34 -9.40 -6.28 8.14
N VAL A 35 -10.01 -7.35 7.62
CA VAL A 35 -9.46 -8.09 6.47
C VAL A 35 -9.41 -7.20 5.23
N GLN A 36 -10.43 -6.38 4.98
CA GLN A 36 -10.40 -5.42 3.87
C GLN A 36 -9.28 -4.40 4.03
N GLY A 37 -9.15 -3.78 5.21
CA GLY A 37 -8.08 -2.81 5.47
C GLY A 37 -6.69 -3.42 5.35
N PHE A 38 -6.53 -4.68 5.76
CA PHE A 38 -5.28 -5.42 5.60
C PHE A 38 -4.95 -5.72 4.13
N LEU A 39 -5.93 -6.19 3.36
CA LEU A 39 -5.72 -6.56 1.96
C LEU A 39 -5.53 -5.36 1.05
N HIS A 40 -6.14 -4.21 1.36
CA HIS A 40 -6.12 -3.02 0.51
C HIS A 40 -4.69 -2.63 0.03
N PRO A 41 -3.73 -2.33 0.92
CA PRO A 41 -2.37 -1.95 0.50
C PRO A 41 -1.58 -3.11 -0.10
N VAL A 42 -1.99 -4.35 0.17
CA VAL A 42 -1.34 -5.54 -0.38
C VAL A 42 -1.77 -5.77 -1.83
N THR A 43 -2.97 -5.33 -2.19
CA THR A 43 -3.49 -5.43 -3.56
C THR A 43 -3.15 -4.22 -4.44
N GLY A 44 -2.89 -3.05 -3.85
CA GLY A 44 -2.46 -1.85 -4.57
C GLY A 44 -0.97 -1.90 -4.92
N ILE A 45 -0.63 -1.92 -6.22
CA ILE A 45 0.77 -2.02 -6.66
C ILE A 45 1.59 -0.78 -6.27
N ASP A 46 0.99 0.39 -6.32
CA ASP A 46 1.53 1.66 -5.83
C ASP A 46 1.90 1.61 -4.34
N HIS A 47 1.04 1.03 -3.51
CA HIS A 47 1.24 0.86 -2.08
C HIS A 47 2.33 -0.16 -1.80
N VAL A 48 2.27 -1.35 -2.40
CA VAL A 48 3.31 -2.38 -2.24
C VAL A 48 4.68 -1.82 -2.62
N LEU A 49 4.79 -1.14 -3.77
CA LEU A 49 6.04 -0.54 -4.22
C LEU A 49 6.52 0.55 -3.27
N ALA A 50 5.66 1.48 -2.85
CA ALA A 50 6.03 2.54 -1.91
C ALA A 50 6.48 1.98 -0.56
N MET A 51 5.63 1.20 0.11
CA MET A 51 5.87 0.72 1.48
C MET A 51 7.07 -0.21 1.59
N ALA A 52 7.24 -1.14 0.62
CA ALA A 52 8.41 -1.99 0.58
C ALA A 52 9.69 -1.16 0.33
N THR A 53 9.62 -0.16 -0.55
CA THR A 53 10.77 0.71 -0.83
C THR A 53 11.14 1.59 0.36
N VAL A 54 10.18 2.05 1.17
CA VAL A 54 10.49 2.72 2.45
C VAL A 54 11.29 1.80 3.37
N GLY A 55 10.93 0.52 3.45
CA GLY A 55 11.68 -0.48 4.22
C GLY A 55 13.11 -0.69 3.70
N VAL A 56 13.27 -0.84 2.39
CA VAL A 56 14.60 -0.94 1.74
C VAL A 56 15.43 0.31 2.00
N PHE A 57 14.82 1.49 1.88
CA PHE A 57 15.48 2.78 2.10
C PHE A 57 15.91 2.94 3.57
N ALA A 58 15.06 2.53 4.53
CA ALA A 58 15.41 2.50 5.95
C ALA A 58 16.62 1.60 6.22
N TRP A 59 16.70 0.43 5.56
CA TRP A 59 17.86 -0.45 5.61
C TRP A 59 19.11 0.18 5.01
N GLN A 60 18.99 0.83 3.85
CA GLN A 60 20.10 1.51 3.16
C GLN A 60 20.74 2.61 4.03
N LEU A 61 19.92 3.33 4.81
CA LEU A 61 20.41 4.35 5.74
C LEU A 61 21.00 3.73 7.02
N GLY A 62 20.44 2.62 7.50
CA GLY A 62 20.93 1.87 8.66
C GLY A 62 20.76 2.59 10.00
N GLY A 63 21.35 2.01 11.06
CA GLY A 63 21.33 2.58 12.41
C GLY A 63 19.90 2.85 12.91
N ARG A 64 19.65 4.08 13.37
CA ARG A 64 18.32 4.50 13.88
C ARG A 64 17.26 4.59 12.77
N ALA A 65 17.66 4.73 11.52
CA ALA A 65 16.73 4.88 10.39
C ALA A 65 15.87 3.63 10.18
N LEU A 66 16.40 2.44 10.51
CA LEU A 66 15.68 1.16 10.47
C LEU A 66 14.33 1.19 11.21
N TRP A 67 14.22 2.02 12.24
CA TRP A 67 13.03 2.15 13.06
C TRP A 67 12.30 3.45 12.80
N LEU A 68 13.04 4.57 12.77
CA LEU A 68 12.43 5.90 12.70
C LEU A 68 11.76 6.16 11.35
N VAL A 69 12.33 5.67 10.25
CA VAL A 69 11.76 5.89 8.91
C VAL A 69 10.42 5.15 8.78
N PRO A 70 10.32 3.82 9.00
CA PRO A 70 9.03 3.12 8.96
C PRO A 70 8.01 3.62 10.00
N ALA A 71 8.45 3.86 11.24
CA ALA A 71 7.53 4.32 12.29
C ALA A 71 6.95 5.70 11.96
N SER A 72 7.78 6.62 11.45
CA SER A 72 7.30 7.93 11.03
C SER A 72 6.28 7.84 9.89
N PHE A 73 6.52 6.95 8.91
CA PHE A 73 5.56 6.72 7.83
C PHE A 73 4.23 6.24 8.40
N VAL A 74 4.22 5.20 9.23
CA VAL A 74 2.98 4.64 9.81
C VAL A 74 2.21 5.69 10.64
N ILE A 75 2.90 6.46 11.49
CA ILE A 75 2.27 7.48 12.33
C ILE A 75 1.65 8.58 11.46
N VAL A 76 2.41 9.13 10.51
CA VAL A 76 1.92 10.22 9.67
C VAL A 76 0.83 9.74 8.72
N MET A 77 0.92 8.51 8.23
CA MET A 77 -0.13 7.88 7.43
C MET A 77 -1.44 7.74 8.21
N ALA A 78 -1.38 7.32 9.47
CA ALA A 78 -2.58 7.26 10.32
C ALA A 78 -3.21 8.66 10.53
N LEU A 79 -2.38 9.71 10.66
CA LEU A 79 -2.86 11.09 10.70
C LEU A 79 -3.48 11.54 9.37
N GLY A 80 -2.84 11.21 8.24
CA GLY A 80 -3.38 11.44 6.91
C GLY A 80 -4.74 10.75 6.72
N GLY A 81 -4.87 9.51 7.20
CA GLY A 81 -6.13 8.76 7.20
C GLY A 81 -7.21 9.41 8.04
N ALA A 82 -6.88 9.93 9.23
CA ALA A 82 -7.82 10.70 10.03
C ALA A 82 -8.30 11.97 9.30
N ILE A 83 -7.41 12.66 8.57
CA ILE A 83 -7.78 13.83 7.75
C ILE A 83 -8.72 13.41 6.60
N GLY A 84 -8.42 12.29 5.93
CA GLY A 84 -9.27 11.73 4.87
C GLY A 84 -10.67 11.35 5.37
N MET A 85 -10.75 10.66 6.50
CA MET A 85 -12.03 10.31 7.14
C MET A 85 -12.84 11.54 7.56
N ALA A 86 -12.17 12.63 7.93
CA ALA A 86 -12.84 13.89 8.27
C ALA A 86 -13.41 14.63 7.04
N GLY A 87 -13.25 14.09 5.83
CA GLY A 87 -13.74 14.69 4.59
C GLY A 87 -12.96 15.94 4.17
N VAL A 88 -11.79 16.19 4.75
CA VAL A 88 -10.96 17.34 4.39
C VAL A 88 -10.28 17.05 3.06
N GLY A 89 -10.61 17.83 2.02
CA GLY A 89 -10.02 17.66 0.70
C GLY A 89 -8.51 17.91 0.69
N LEU A 90 -7.75 16.97 0.13
CA LEU A 90 -6.32 17.11 -0.16
C LEU A 90 -6.15 17.09 -1.69
N PRO A 91 -5.61 18.15 -2.32
CA PRO A 91 -5.42 18.14 -3.76
C PRO A 91 -4.24 17.24 -4.16
N PHE A 92 -4.27 16.76 -5.40
CA PHE A 92 -3.15 16.01 -6.02
C PHE A 92 -2.77 14.71 -5.30
N VAL A 93 -3.71 14.02 -4.65
CA VAL A 93 -3.45 12.79 -3.89
C VAL A 93 -2.80 11.69 -4.74
N GLU A 94 -3.41 11.37 -5.88
CA GLU A 94 -2.89 10.36 -6.82
C GLU A 94 -1.49 10.72 -7.33
N PHE A 95 -1.27 12.00 -7.64
CA PHE A 95 0.05 12.48 -8.06
C PHE A 95 1.08 12.38 -6.92
N GLY A 96 0.70 12.69 -5.68
CA GLY A 96 1.55 12.52 -4.50
C GLY A 96 1.94 11.07 -4.25
N ILE A 97 1.00 10.13 -4.45
CA ILE A 97 1.25 8.68 -4.39
C ILE A 97 2.22 8.25 -5.48
N ALA A 98 1.96 8.61 -6.75
CA ALA A 98 2.85 8.25 -7.86
C ALA A 98 4.26 8.85 -7.68
N LEU A 99 4.33 10.13 -7.26
CA LEU A 99 5.59 10.81 -6.96
C LEU A 99 6.37 10.13 -5.83
N SER A 100 5.67 9.58 -4.82
CA SER A 100 6.33 8.82 -3.76
C SER A 100 7.08 7.61 -4.30
N VAL A 101 6.47 6.86 -5.22
CA VAL A 101 7.07 5.67 -5.84
C VAL A 101 8.28 6.08 -6.69
N ILE A 102 8.16 7.16 -7.47
CA ILE A 102 9.27 7.71 -8.28
C ILE A 102 10.45 8.09 -7.38
N VAL A 103 10.21 8.92 -6.37
CA VAL A 103 11.26 9.49 -5.54
C VAL A 103 11.92 8.42 -4.67
N LEU A 104 11.15 7.57 -4.00
CA LEU A 104 11.70 6.48 -3.18
C LEU A 104 12.48 5.48 -4.04
N GLY A 105 11.95 5.10 -5.20
CA GLY A 105 12.64 4.28 -6.17
C GLY A 105 13.97 4.90 -6.60
N ALA A 106 13.99 6.19 -6.92
CA ALA A 106 15.21 6.93 -7.27
C ALA A 106 16.22 6.98 -6.10
N MET A 107 15.78 7.18 -4.86
CA MET A 107 16.66 7.18 -3.69
C MET A 107 17.39 5.83 -3.51
N VAL A 108 16.69 4.72 -3.76
CA VAL A 108 17.29 3.38 -3.73
C VAL A 108 18.15 3.13 -4.97
N ALA A 109 17.68 3.49 -6.17
CA ALA A 109 18.40 3.33 -7.44
C ALA A 109 19.76 4.04 -7.42
N LEU A 110 19.78 5.26 -6.88
CA LEU A 110 20.97 6.10 -6.80
C LEU A 110 21.82 5.78 -5.57
N GLY A 111 21.31 5.01 -4.60
CA GLY A 111 22.03 4.68 -3.36
C GLY A 111 22.20 5.90 -2.44
N VAL A 112 21.21 6.80 -2.40
CA VAL A 112 21.25 8.05 -1.65
C VAL A 112 21.34 7.80 -0.15
N LYS A 113 22.33 8.43 0.52
CA LYS A 113 22.49 8.41 1.97
C LYS A 113 22.05 9.75 2.57
N ALA A 114 20.74 9.96 2.64
CA ALA A 114 20.18 11.19 3.17
C ALA A 114 20.39 11.32 4.70
N PRO A 115 20.53 12.55 5.23
CA PRO A 115 20.43 12.77 6.67
C PRO A 115 19.10 12.23 7.21
N LEU A 116 19.13 11.62 8.40
CA LEU A 116 17.96 10.96 9.00
C LEU A 116 16.72 11.86 9.06
N ALA A 117 16.89 13.13 9.43
CA ALA A 117 15.79 14.09 9.50
C ALA A 117 15.13 14.32 8.13
N ALA A 118 15.92 14.40 7.06
CA ALA A 118 15.41 14.55 5.70
C ALA A 118 14.68 13.29 5.24
N ALA A 119 15.20 12.10 5.57
CA ALA A 119 14.55 10.83 5.26
C ALA A 119 13.19 10.72 5.95
N VAL A 120 13.12 11.00 7.26
CA VAL A 120 11.88 11.00 8.05
C VAL A 120 10.87 12.03 7.50
N GLY A 121 11.33 13.25 7.20
CA GLY A 121 10.46 14.28 6.61
C GLY A 121 9.91 13.89 5.24
N LEU A 122 10.73 13.31 4.37
CA LEU A 122 10.33 12.87 3.04
C LEU A 122 9.30 11.74 3.09
N VAL A 123 9.57 10.69 3.86
CA VAL A 123 8.63 9.56 3.96
C VAL A 123 7.34 9.99 4.67
N GLY A 124 7.42 10.88 5.66
CA GLY A 124 6.26 11.47 6.33
C GLY A 124 5.40 12.29 5.35
N LEU A 125 6.01 13.12 4.51
CA LEU A 125 5.29 13.87 3.48
C LEU A 125 4.49 12.94 2.56
N PHE A 126 5.11 11.86 2.06
CA PHE A 126 4.41 10.90 1.22
C PHE A 126 3.34 10.11 1.97
N ALA A 127 3.59 9.76 3.24
CA ALA A 127 2.64 9.08 4.09
C ALA A 127 1.30 9.82 4.23
N ILE A 128 1.32 11.17 4.18
CA ILE A 128 0.09 11.97 4.20
C ILE A 128 -0.85 11.59 3.04
N PHE A 129 -0.32 11.48 1.82
CA PHE A 129 -1.13 11.19 0.62
C PHE A 129 -1.69 9.77 0.64
N HIS A 130 -0.84 8.78 0.98
CA HIS A 130 -1.27 7.39 1.13
C HIS A 130 -2.33 7.25 2.23
N GLY A 131 -2.09 7.86 3.38
CA GLY A 131 -3.03 7.87 4.50
C GLY A 131 -4.35 8.53 4.11
N HIS A 132 -4.29 9.72 3.52
CA HIS A 132 -5.47 10.49 3.11
C HIS A 132 -6.36 9.73 2.13
N ALA A 133 -5.78 9.16 1.06
CA ALA A 133 -6.51 8.36 0.08
C ALA A 133 -7.32 7.25 0.75
N HIS A 134 -6.67 6.50 1.64
CA HIS A 134 -7.31 5.38 2.33
C HIS A 134 -8.35 5.83 3.35
N GLY A 135 -8.03 6.88 4.10
CA GLY A 135 -8.97 7.47 5.06
C GLY A 135 -10.26 7.95 4.42
N ALA A 136 -10.18 8.50 3.21
CA ALA A 136 -11.35 8.95 2.46
C ALA A 136 -12.26 7.79 2.01
N GLU A 137 -11.72 6.57 1.91
CA GLU A 137 -12.47 5.37 1.50
C GLU A 137 -12.93 4.51 2.69
N MET A 138 -12.51 4.85 3.92
CA MET A 138 -12.85 4.10 5.12
C MET A 138 -14.35 4.19 5.43
N PRO A 139 -15.01 3.05 5.78
CA PRO A 139 -16.38 3.09 6.27
C PRO A 139 -16.52 3.95 7.53
N GLU A 140 -17.55 4.79 7.62
CA GLU A 140 -17.77 5.68 8.77
C GLU A 140 -18.22 4.97 10.06
N ASN A 141 -18.46 3.65 10.02
CA ASN A 141 -18.96 2.87 11.14
C ASN A 141 -17.84 2.09 11.88
N ALA A 142 -18.19 1.18 12.80
CA ALA A 142 -17.22 0.39 13.56
C ALA A 142 -16.24 -0.41 12.67
N ALA A 143 -16.63 -0.79 11.45
CA ALA A 143 -15.77 -1.45 10.49
C ALA A 143 -14.62 -0.54 10.01
N GLY A 144 -14.77 0.79 10.08
CA GLY A 144 -13.71 1.77 9.80
C GLY A 144 -12.53 1.63 10.73
N LEU A 145 -12.75 1.55 12.06
CA LEU A 145 -11.63 1.37 12.99
C LEU A 145 -10.89 0.05 12.73
N ALA A 146 -11.64 -1.03 12.52
CA ALA A 146 -11.06 -2.33 12.21
C ALA A 146 -10.25 -2.31 10.90
N TYR A 147 -10.78 -1.66 9.86
CA TYR A 147 -10.07 -1.40 8.61
C TYR A 147 -8.78 -0.64 8.84
N GLY A 148 -8.81 0.45 9.60
CA GLY A 148 -7.62 1.26 9.88
C GLY A 148 -6.52 0.45 10.58
N LEU A 149 -6.90 -0.41 11.53
CA LEU A 149 -5.95 -1.31 12.20
C LEU A 149 -5.36 -2.36 11.26
N GLY A 150 -6.18 -2.96 10.39
CA GLY A 150 -5.72 -3.89 9.36
C GLY A 150 -4.74 -3.22 8.40
N PHE A 151 -5.06 -2.00 7.98
CA PHE A 151 -4.23 -1.18 7.10
C PHE A 151 -2.89 -0.82 7.72
N VAL A 152 -2.89 -0.32 8.96
CA VAL A 152 -1.66 0.00 9.71
C VAL A 152 -0.78 -1.24 9.86
N LEU A 153 -1.38 -2.40 10.16
CA LEU A 153 -0.64 -3.66 10.28
C LEU A 153 -0.02 -4.08 8.95
N ALA A 154 -0.80 -4.08 7.86
CA ALA A 154 -0.31 -4.45 6.53
C ALA A 154 0.83 -3.53 6.08
N THR A 155 0.67 -2.22 6.29
CA THR A 155 1.73 -1.25 6.00
C THR A 155 2.99 -1.53 6.81
N ALA A 156 2.87 -1.75 8.12
CA ALA A 156 4.03 -2.09 8.95
C ALA A 156 4.74 -3.37 8.47
N LEU A 157 3.99 -4.40 8.08
CA LEU A 157 4.54 -5.64 7.53
C LEU A 157 5.24 -5.43 6.18
N LEU A 158 4.69 -4.60 5.29
CA LEU A 158 5.33 -4.26 4.01
C LEU A 158 6.66 -3.52 4.23
N HIS A 159 6.72 -2.61 5.20
CA HIS A 159 7.96 -1.96 5.58
C HIS A 159 8.99 -2.97 6.11
N LEU A 160 8.57 -3.88 6.99
CA LEU A 160 9.45 -4.94 7.51
C LEU A 160 9.91 -5.89 6.40
N ALA A 161 9.05 -6.21 5.43
CA ALA A 161 9.41 -6.99 4.25
C ALA A 161 10.50 -6.27 3.44
N GLY A 162 10.36 -4.96 3.22
CA GLY A 162 11.38 -4.14 2.59
C GLY A 162 12.73 -4.14 3.33
N VAL A 163 12.70 -3.99 4.66
CA VAL A 163 13.91 -4.11 5.50
C VAL A 163 14.53 -5.50 5.36
N GLY A 164 13.70 -6.54 5.36
CA GLY A 164 14.12 -7.94 5.16
C GLY A 164 14.79 -8.16 3.80
N LEU A 165 14.24 -7.58 2.73
CA LEU A 165 14.86 -7.60 1.39
C LEU A 165 16.22 -6.91 1.38
N GLY A 166 16.35 -5.78 2.08
CA GLY A 166 17.63 -5.11 2.28
C GLY A 166 18.66 -6.05 2.94
N PHE A 167 18.31 -6.68 4.07
CA PHE A 167 19.21 -7.63 4.73
C PHE A 167 19.53 -8.87 3.87
N ALA A 168 18.55 -9.41 3.14
CA ALA A 168 18.75 -10.57 2.29
C ALA A 168 19.71 -10.28 1.13
N THR A 169 19.57 -9.13 0.49
CA THR A 169 20.47 -8.69 -0.61
C THR A 169 21.84 -8.27 -0.11
N GLY A 170 21.94 -7.68 1.09
CA GLY A 170 23.22 -7.39 1.74
C GLY A 170 24.09 -8.62 1.99
N ARG A 171 23.47 -9.81 2.16
CA ARG A 171 24.19 -11.09 2.28
C ARG A 171 24.82 -11.60 0.98
N LEU A 172 24.44 -11.03 -0.18
CA LEU A 172 24.99 -11.43 -1.49
C LEU A 172 26.42 -10.91 -1.73
N GLY A 173 26.99 -10.18 -0.77
CA GLY A 173 28.35 -9.62 -0.81
C GLY A 173 28.40 -8.21 -1.41
N ASP A 174 29.53 -7.55 -1.18
CA ASP A 174 29.72 -6.11 -1.42
C ASP A 174 29.58 -5.69 -2.90
N THR A 175 29.72 -6.62 -3.84
CA THR A 175 29.65 -6.34 -5.28
C THR A 175 28.26 -6.58 -5.87
N LYS A 176 27.54 -7.62 -5.43
CA LYS A 176 26.25 -8.01 -6.02
C LYS A 176 25.07 -7.35 -5.33
N GLY A 177 25.09 -7.23 -3.99
CA GLY A 177 23.99 -6.66 -3.21
C GLY A 177 23.60 -5.25 -3.68
N PRO A 178 24.55 -4.31 -3.81
CA PRO A 178 24.25 -2.96 -4.27
C PRO A 178 23.69 -2.91 -5.70
N VAL A 179 24.16 -3.76 -6.61
CA VAL A 179 23.66 -3.79 -7.99
C VAL A 179 22.19 -4.22 -8.04
N TRP A 180 21.82 -5.28 -7.30
CA TRP A 180 20.44 -5.76 -7.23
C TRP A 180 19.49 -4.71 -6.63
N LEU A 181 19.88 -4.09 -5.51
CA LEU A 181 19.06 -3.06 -4.88
C LEU A 181 18.87 -1.84 -5.78
N ARG A 182 19.93 -1.39 -6.45
CA ARG A 182 19.85 -0.24 -7.36
C ARG A 182 18.98 -0.57 -8.58
N GLY A 183 19.08 -1.79 -9.12
CA GLY A 183 18.20 -2.26 -10.18
C GLY A 183 16.73 -2.32 -9.75
N ALA A 184 16.46 -2.83 -8.55
CA ALA A 184 15.11 -2.85 -7.98
C ALA A 184 14.56 -1.43 -7.78
N GLY A 185 15.34 -0.51 -7.22
CA GLY A 185 14.96 0.90 -7.10
C GLY A 185 14.67 1.56 -8.45
N ALA A 186 15.46 1.25 -9.48
CA ALA A 186 15.22 1.77 -10.84
C ALA A 186 13.90 1.25 -11.42
N ALA A 187 13.60 -0.05 -11.23
CA ALA A 187 12.32 -0.63 -11.64
C ALA A 187 11.14 0.04 -10.92
N VAL A 188 11.23 0.23 -9.60
CA VAL A 188 10.23 0.96 -8.80
C VAL A 188 10.03 2.38 -9.35
N CYS A 189 11.11 3.12 -9.61
CA CYS A 189 11.05 4.48 -10.14
C CYS A 189 10.31 4.54 -11.50
N ILE A 190 10.63 3.62 -12.40
CA ILE A 190 9.96 3.50 -13.71
C ILE A 190 8.47 3.17 -13.54
N SER A 191 8.11 2.25 -12.64
CA SER A 191 6.73 1.96 -12.30
C SER A 191 5.99 3.20 -11.77
N GLY A 192 6.66 4.04 -10.97
CA GLY A 192 6.12 5.32 -10.51
C GLY A 192 5.79 6.28 -11.66
N PHE A 193 6.64 6.38 -12.68
CA PHE A 193 6.32 7.15 -13.89
C PHE A 193 5.15 6.55 -14.67
N ALA A 194 5.06 5.22 -14.77
CA ALA A 194 3.93 4.56 -15.41
C ALA A 194 2.61 4.86 -14.66
N LEU A 195 2.62 4.81 -13.32
CA LEU A 195 1.48 5.20 -12.48
C LEU A 195 1.09 6.68 -12.71
N ALA A 196 2.05 7.60 -12.73
CA ALA A 196 1.79 9.02 -12.97
C ALA A 196 1.17 9.31 -14.36
N LEU A 197 1.38 8.41 -15.32
CA LEU A 197 0.82 8.48 -16.67
C LEU A 197 -0.47 7.66 -16.84
N GLY A 198 -0.94 6.98 -15.78
CA GLY A 198 -2.13 6.11 -15.82
C GLY A 198 -1.93 4.83 -16.65
N ALA A 199 -0.69 4.36 -16.79
CA ALA A 199 -0.34 3.15 -17.54
C ALA A 199 -0.31 1.86 -16.68
N LEU A 200 -0.49 1.99 -15.37
CA LEU A 200 -0.62 0.94 -14.35
C LEU A 200 -1.77 1.32 -13.42
#